data_AF-W1DG58-F1
#
_entry.id   AF-W1DG58-F1
#
_cell.length_a   1.000
_cell.length_b   1.000
_cell.length_c   1.000
_cell.angle_alpha   90.00
_cell.angle_beta   90.00
_cell.angle_gamma   90.00
#
_symmetry.space_group_name_H-M   'P 1'
#
loop_
_entity.id
_entity.type
_entity.pdbx_description
1 polymer ?
#
loop_
_entity_poly.entity_id
_entity_poly.type
_entity_poly.pdbx_seq_one_letter_code
_entity_poly.pdbx_strand_id
1 'polypeptide(L)' 'MHWPLDLIVATLISWLLVTVACWLTQRLCGPLSPPGEEAQDIKKRMPEAE' A
#
# COMPACT_ATOMS: atom_id res chain seq x y z
N MET A 1 -29.29 0.71 6.60
CA MET A 1 -29.30 -0.74 6.34
C MET A 1 -28.53 -0.95 5.04
N HIS A 2 -27.21 -1.10 5.13
CA HIS A 2 -26.33 -1.17 3.96
C HIS A 2 -26.52 -2.56 3.32
N TRP A 3 -27.06 -2.61 2.11
CA TRP A 3 -27.21 -3.84 1.33
C TRP A 3 -25.79 -4.35 0.98
N PRO A 4 -25.52 -5.66 0.88
CA PRO A 4 -24.17 -6.18 0.68
C PRO A 4 -23.44 -5.57 -0.53
N LEU A 5 -24.16 -5.17 -1.57
CA LEU A 5 -23.58 -4.46 -2.72
C LEU A 5 -23.02 -3.08 -2.36
N ASP A 6 -23.64 -2.37 -1.43
CA ASP A 6 -23.18 -1.04 -0.99
C ASP A 6 -21.80 -1.14 -0.34
N LEU A 7 -21.58 -2.17 0.49
CA LEU A 7 -20.28 -2.47 1.08
C LEU A 7 -19.23 -2.87 0.02
N ILE A 8 -19.62 -3.63 -1.01
CA ILE A 8 -18.74 -4.01 -2.11
C ILE A 8 -18.34 -2.76 -2.92
N VAL A 9 -19.30 -1.92 -3.27
CA VAL A 9 -19.06 -0.67 -4.01
C VAL A 9 -18.18 0.27 -3.18
N ALA A 10 -18.45 0.43 -1.89
CA ALA A 10 -17.63 1.23 -0.99
C ALA A 10 -16.19 0.71 -0.91
N THR A 11 -16.01 -0.61 -0.83
CA THR A 11 -14.68 -1.24 -0.82
C THR A 11 -13.95 -1.03 -2.14
N LEU A 12 -14.64 -1.15 -3.28
CA LEU A 12 -14.06 -0.91 -4.61
C LEU A 12 -13.65 0.55 -4.80
N ILE A 13 -14.51 1.49 -4.38
CA ILE A 13 -14.20 2.92 -4.44
C ILE A 13 -13.01 3.25 -3.55
N SER A 14 -12.98 2.70 -2.33
CA SER A 14 -11.85 2.88 -1.41
C SER A 14 -10.55 2.33 -1.99
N TRP A 15 -10.60 1.12 -2.55
CA TRP A 15 -9.43 0.50 -3.19
C TRP A 15 -8.90 1.32 -4.37
N LEU A 16 -9.80 1.82 -5.23
CA LEU A 16 -9.45 2.68 -6.35
C LEU A 16 -8.81 3.98 -5.85
N LEU A 17 -9.41 4.62 -4.84
CA LEU A 17 -8.91 5.87 -4.25
C LEU A 17 -7.51 5.68 -3.67
N VAL A 18 -7.30 4.62 -2.89
CA VAL A 18 -6.01 4.31 -2.26
C VAL A 18 -4.95 4.04 -3.33
N THR A 19 -5.29 3.29 -4.37
CA THR A 19 -4.36 3.00 -5.47
C THR A 19 -3.95 4.27 -6.20
N VAL A 20 -4.91 5.14 -6.53
CA VAL A 20 -4.64 6.43 -7.18
C VAL A 20 -3.83 7.34 -6.28
N ALA A 21 -4.16 7.42 -4.99
CA ALA A 21 -3.42 8.22 -4.02
C ALA A 21 -1.97 7.73 -3.89
N CYS A 22 -1.75 6.42 -3.71
CA CYS A 22 -0.41 5.84 -3.64
C CYS A 22 0.38 6.06 -4.94
N TRP A 23 -0.26 5.97 -6.11
CA TRP A 23 0.39 6.23 -7.39
C TRP A 23 0.78 7.71 -7.54
N LEU A 24 -0.10 8.63 -7.14
CA LEU A 24 0.16 10.06 -7.18
C LEU A 24 1.31 10.44 -6.23
N THR A 25 1.30 9.88 -5.02
CA THR A 25 2.37 10.07 -4.03
C THR A 25 3.70 9.57 -4.57
N GLN A 26 3.73 8.39 -5.20
CA GLN A 26 4.94 7.86 -5.83
C GLN A 26 5.46 8.77 -6.96
N ARG A 27 4.54 9.34 -7.74
CA ARG A 27 4.87 10.21 -8.87
C ARG A 27 5.34 11.61 -8.44
N LEU A 28 4.80 12.15 -7.36
CA LEU A 28 5.07 13.52 -6.90
C LEU A 28 6.16 13.60 -5.82
N CYS A 29 6.23 12.63 -4.90
CA CYS A 29 7.13 12.65 -3.75
C CYS A 29 8.32 11.67 -3.87
N GLY A 30 8.37 10.83 -4.92
CA GLY A 30 9.36 9.77 -5.08
C GLY A 30 8.85 8.39 -4.65
N PRO A 31 9.60 7.31 -4.93
CA PRO A 31 9.14 5.94 -4.71
C PRO A 31 8.84 5.68 -3.23
N LEU A 32 7.65 5.12 -2.96
CA LEU A 32 7.25 4.66 -1.62
C LEU A 32 7.98 3.37 -1.19
N SER A 33 8.77 2.78 -2.09
CA SER A 33 9.62 1.65 -1.75
C SER A 33 10.74 2.11 -0.82
N PRO A 34 11.06 1.33 0.22
CA PRO A 34 12.18 1.65 1.10
C PRO A 34 13.43 1.84 0.23
N PRO A 35 14.11 3.00 0.28
CA PRO A 35 15.40 3.18 -0.39
C PRO A 35 16.34 2.06 0.05
N GLY A 36 17.28 1.67 -0.82
CA GLY A 36 18.09 0.45 -0.64
C GLY A 36 18.71 0.27 0.76
N GLU A 37 18.99 1.36 1.47
CA GLU A 37 19.44 1.38 2.86
C GLU A 37 18.42 0.77 3.84
N GLU A 38 17.15 1.16 3.75
CA GLU A 38 16.05 0.65 4.60
C GLU A 38 15.71 -0.81 4.26
N ALA A 39 15.84 -1.20 2.99
CA ALA A 39 15.62 -2.58 2.56
C ALA A 39 16.67 -3.55 3.15
N GLN A 40 17.92 -3.10 3.29
CA GLN A 40 18.98 -3.90 3.93
C GLN A 40 18.77 -4.04 5.43
N ASP A 41 18.33 -2.98 6.09
CA ASP A 41 18.05 -3.02 7.53
C ASP A 41 16.83 -3.92 7.85
N ILE A 42 15.80 -3.92 6.99
CA ILE A 42 14.68 -4.89 7.09
C ILE A 42 15.17 -6.33 6.92
N LYS A 43 16.03 -6.60 5.93
CA LYS A 43 16.61 -7.95 5.73
C LYS A 43 17.44 -8.40 6.94
N LYS A 44 18.15 -7.48 7.58
CA LYS A 44 18.94 -7.77 8.78
C LYS A 44 18.07 -8.02 10.02
N ARG A 45 16.89 -7.40 10.09
CA ARG A 45 15.95 -7.55 11.20
C ARG A 45 14.94 -8.68 11.03
N MET A 46 14.69 -9.15 9.80
CA MET A 46 13.94 -10.39 9.57
C MET A 46 14.83 -11.55 10.03
N PRO A 47 14.52 -12.24 11.15
CA PRO A 47 15.15 -13.52 11.41
C PRO A 47 14.81 -14.41 10.21
N GLU A 48 15.81 -15.08 9.63
CA GLU A 48 15.58 -16.14 8.67
C GLU A 48 14.54 -17.07 9.28
N ALA A 49 13.31 -17.00 8.76
CA ALA A 49 12.25 -17.93 9.11
C ALA A 49 12.64 -19.26 8.49
N GLU A 50 13.46 -20.00 9.23
CA GLU A 50 13.66 -21.44 9.08
C GLU A 50 12.31 -22.19 9.20
#